data_AF-A0A1I5FXF8-F1
#
_entry.id   AF-A0A1I5FXF8-F1
#
_cell.length_a   1.000
_cell.length_b   1.000
_cell.length_c   1.000
_cell.angle_alpha   90.00
_cell.angle_beta   90.00
_cell.angle_gamma   90.00
#
_symmetry.space_group_name_H-M   'P 1'
#
loop_
_entity.id
_entity.type
_entity.pdbx_description
1 polymer ?
#
loop_
_entity_poly.entity_id
_entity_poly.type
_entity_poly.pdbx_seq_one_letter_code
_entity_poly.pdbx_strand_id
1 'polypeptide(L)'
;MKPAFTLTPFALLRIVTGLIYIPHVLFKFQAFDMLLGYFAKVGLQPAIFFVLLAIVTETAVVIGLTFNILTKWLGLASTGTMAIAAYTTLFTKGEFVWTWNKGGVEYIFLLGFVSFIVAWEAWRQERAEYGRNFFLWPTKAK
;
A
#
# COMPACT_ATOMS: atom_id res chain seq x y z
N MET A 1 -25.39 2.71 -22.77
CA MET A 1 -25.36 2.29 -21.35
C MET A 1 -23.94 1.85 -21.02
N LYS A 2 -23.24 2.50 -20.07
CA LYS A 2 -22.04 1.87 -19.47
C LYS A 2 -22.55 0.64 -18.70
N PRO A 3 -21.92 -0.54 -18.83
CA PRO A 3 -22.41 -1.73 -18.16
C PRO A 3 -22.43 -1.54 -16.64
N ALA A 4 -23.37 -2.24 -16.00
CA ALA A 4 -23.37 -2.47 -14.56
C ALA A 4 -21.98 -2.96 -14.10
N PHE A 5 -21.60 -2.63 -12.87
CA PHE A 5 -20.35 -3.00 -12.19
C PHE A 5 -19.57 -4.13 -12.89
N THR A 6 -18.60 -3.77 -13.73
CA THR A 6 -17.77 -4.74 -14.46
C THR A 6 -16.45 -4.90 -13.73
N LEU A 7 -16.18 -6.11 -13.25
CA LEU A 7 -14.91 -6.48 -12.65
C LEU A 7 -13.84 -6.63 -13.74
N THR A 8 -13.20 -5.52 -14.11
CA THR A 8 -12.04 -5.57 -15.01
C THR A 8 -10.84 -6.21 -14.29
N PRO A 9 -9.85 -6.77 -15.02
CA PRO A 9 -8.62 -7.29 -14.40
C PRO A 9 -7.92 -6.26 -13.50
N PHE A 10 -7.93 -4.99 -13.90
CA PHE A 10 -7.42 -3.90 -13.06
C PHE A 10 -8.25 -3.69 -11.79
N ALA A 11 -9.58 -3.71 -11.89
CA ALA A 11 -10.46 -3.57 -10.73
C ALA A 11 -10.22 -4.72 -9.73
N LEU A 12 -10.06 -5.95 -10.22
CA LEU A 12 -9.73 -7.12 -9.39
C LEU A 12 -8.36 -6.97 -8.72
N LEU A 13 -7.33 -6.60 -9.47
CA LEU A 13 -5.98 -6.38 -8.92
C LEU A 13 -6.00 -5.33 -7.81
N ARG A 14 -6.64 -4.18 -8.06
CA ARG A 14 -6.81 -3.10 -7.09
C ARG A 14 -7.52 -3.57 -5.82
N ILE A 15 -8.66 -4.26 -5.96
CA ILE A 15 -9.44 -4.78 -4.82
C ILE A 15 -8.63 -5.77 -3.99
N VAL A 16 -8.01 -6.76 -4.64
CA VAL A 16 -7.19 -7.79 -3.96
C VAL A 16 -6.00 -7.15 -3.24
N THR A 17 -5.35 -6.17 -3.87
CA THR A 17 -4.24 -5.42 -3.25
C THR A 17 -4.70 -4.73 -1.96
N GLY A 18 -5.89 -4.10 -1.97
CA GLY A 18 -6.47 -3.51 -0.76
C GLY A 18 -6.81 -4.55 0.32
N LEU A 19 -7.45 -5.65 -0.06
CA LEU A 19 -7.89 -6.68 0.89
C LEU A 19 -6.72 -7.40 1.58
N ILE A 20 -5.58 -7.56 0.90
CA ILE A 20 -4.37 -8.15 1.47
C ILE A 20 -3.88 -7.38 2.72
N TYR A 21 -4.15 -6.08 2.81
CA TYR A 21 -3.74 -5.29 3.97
C TYR A 21 -4.60 -5.51 5.22
N ILE A 22 -5.77 -6.17 5.13
CA ILE A 22 -6.62 -6.45 6.30
C ILE A 22 -5.85 -7.20 7.40
N PRO A 23 -5.23 -8.37 7.15
CA PRO A 23 -4.43 -9.04 8.18
C PRO A 23 -3.24 -8.20 8.66
N HIS A 24 -2.66 -7.34 7.81
CA HIS A 24 -1.55 -6.46 8.21
C HIS A 24 -1.98 -5.40 9.22
N VAL A 25 -3.16 -4.80 9.01
CA VAL A 25 -3.76 -3.85 9.95
C VAL A 25 -4.12 -4.54 11.26
N LEU A 26 -4.81 -5.69 11.19
CA LEU A 26 -5.21 -6.45 12.39
C LEU A 26 -4.00 -6.86 13.24
N PHE A 27 -2.93 -7.33 12.58
CA PHE A 27 -1.70 -7.69 13.28
C PHE A 27 -1.08 -6.51 14.03
N LYS A 28 -1.17 -5.27 13.50
CA LYS A 28 -0.63 -4.09 14.17
C LYS A 28 -1.35 -3.75 15.46
N PHE A 29 -2.66 -4.01 15.52
CA PHE A 29 -3.41 -3.85 16.77
C PHE A 29 -3.12 -4.97 17.76
N GLN A 30 -3.00 -6.21 17.28
CA GLN A 30 -2.74 -7.38 18.14
C GLN A 30 -1.32 -7.41 18.71
N ALA A 31 -0.33 -6.96 17.94
CA ALA A 31 1.09 -6.99 18.28
C ALA A 31 1.65 -5.58 18.55
N PHE A 32 0.83 -4.67 19.05
CA PHE A 32 1.18 -3.24 19.16
C PHE A 32 2.48 -2.99 19.95
N ASP A 33 2.59 -3.54 21.16
CA ASP A 33 3.78 -3.36 22.02
C ASP A 33 5.04 -4.00 21.41
N MET A 34 4.88 -5.15 20.75
CA MET A 34 5.97 -5.80 20.01
C MET A 34 6.48 -4.89 18.88
N LEU A 35 5.57 -4.23 18.16
CA LEU A 35 5.92 -3.30 17.09
C LEU A 35 6.57 -2.03 17.63
N LEU A 36 6.16 -1.50 18.78
CA LEU A 36 6.87 -0.38 19.41
C LEU A 36 8.34 -0.73 19.67
N GLY A 37 8.61 -1.91 20.22
CA GLY A 37 9.97 -2.42 20.41
C GLY A 37 10.74 -2.60 19.10
N TYR A 38 10.10 -3.18 18.07
CA TYR A 38 10.71 -3.35 16.75
C TYR A 38 11.07 -2.01 16.11
N PHE A 39 10.13 -1.06 16.07
CA PHE A 39 10.32 0.26 15.45
C PHE A 39 11.41 1.05 16.18
N ALA A 40 11.44 0.99 17.52
CA ALA A 40 12.52 1.58 18.31
C ALA A 40 13.89 0.97 17.98
N LYS A 41 13.96 -0.36 17.83
CA LYS A 41 15.20 -1.09 17.50
C LYS A 41 15.75 -0.72 16.12
N VAL A 42 14.88 -0.43 15.15
CA VAL A 42 15.30 -0.01 13.79
C VAL A 42 15.56 1.49 13.67
N GLY A 43 15.53 2.24 14.78
CA GLY A 43 15.82 3.68 14.80
C GLY A 43 14.65 4.56 14.35
N LEU A 44 13.46 4.00 14.15
CA LEU A 44 12.25 4.78 13.83
C LEU A 44 11.70 5.40 15.12
N GLN A 45 12.22 6.57 15.49
CA GLN A 45 11.84 7.31 16.69
C GLN A 45 11.07 8.61 16.36
N PRO A 46 9.95 8.91 17.06
CA PRO A 46 9.34 8.12 18.13
C PRO A 46 8.57 6.91 17.59
N ALA A 47 8.80 5.71 18.14
CA ALA A 47 8.24 4.45 17.62
C ALA A 47 6.71 4.47 17.46
N ILE A 48 6.02 5.06 18.43
CA ILE A 48 4.55 5.21 18.41
C ILE A 48 4.04 5.93 17.17
N PHE A 49 4.74 6.99 16.73
CA PHE A 49 4.33 7.75 15.55
C PHE A 49 4.35 6.87 14.30
N PHE A 50 5.42 6.09 14.13
CA PHE A 50 5.57 5.24 12.95
C PHE A 50 4.64 4.03 12.95
N VAL A 51 4.34 3.45 14.12
CA VAL A 51 3.33 2.39 14.24
C VAL A 51 1.94 2.94 13.87
N LEU A 52 1.57 4.11 14.40
CA LEU A 52 0.29 4.75 14.05
C LEU A 52 0.23 5.17 12.59
N LEU A 53 1.32 5.70 12.03
CA LEU A 53 1.42 6.04 10.61
C LEU A 53 1.17 4.79 9.75
N ALA A 54 1.80 3.66 10.07
CA ALA A 54 1.60 2.41 9.35
C ALA A 54 0.13 1.93 9.47
N ILE A 55 -0.48 2.00 10.66
CA ILE A 55 -1.90 1.64 10.85
C ILE A 55 -2.80 2.52 9.98
N VAL A 56 -2.62 3.84 10.01
CA VAL A 56 -3.44 4.80 9.26
C VAL A 56 -3.27 4.59 7.76
N THR A 57 -2.04 4.48 7.28
CA THR A 57 -1.76 4.28 5.85
C THR A 57 -2.33 2.96 5.36
N GLU A 58 -2.11 1.85 6.06
CA GLU A 58 -2.63 0.55 5.65
C GLU A 58 -4.16 0.49 5.70
N THR A 59 -4.79 1.11 6.72
CA THR A 59 -6.25 1.21 6.80
C THR A 59 -6.81 2.03 5.64
N ALA A 60 -6.17 3.16 5.32
CA ALA A 60 -6.55 3.97 4.16
C ALA A 60 -6.39 3.18 2.86
N VAL A 61 -5.33 2.39 2.71
CA VAL A 61 -5.11 1.51 1.55
C VAL A 61 -6.19 0.44 1.43
N VAL A 62 -6.57 -0.24 2.54
CA VAL A 62 -7.69 -1.20 2.54
C VAL A 62 -8.95 -0.52 2.01
N ILE A 63 -9.36 0.60 2.60
CA ILE A 63 -10.61 1.26 2.24
C ILE A 63 -10.54 1.80 0.80
N GLY A 64 -9.50 2.56 0.47
CA GLY A 64 -9.44 3.26 -0.81
C GLY A 64 -9.16 2.34 -1.99
N LEU A 65 -8.27 1.36 -1.84
CA LEU A 65 -8.05 0.37 -2.90
C LEU A 65 -9.17 -0.66 -2.98
N THR A 66 -10.01 -0.88 -1.98
CA THR A 66 -11.22 -1.71 -2.16
C THR A 66 -12.34 -0.91 -2.84
N PHE A 67 -12.59 0.33 -2.42
CA PHE A 67 -13.75 1.13 -2.91
C PHE A 67 -13.45 2.12 -4.05
N ASN A 68 -12.23 2.12 -4.59
CA ASN A 68 -11.78 2.99 -5.69
C ASN A 68 -11.72 4.47 -5.31
N ILE A 69 -11.27 4.76 -4.09
CA ILE A 69 -11.15 6.11 -3.53
C ILE A 69 -9.66 6.46 -3.51
N LEU A 70 -9.27 7.60 -4.11
CA LEU A 70 -7.87 8.06 -4.18
C LEU A 70 -6.86 6.99 -4.63
N THR A 71 -7.26 6.06 -5.52
CA THR A 71 -6.47 4.88 -5.94
C THR A 71 -5.03 5.22 -6.32
N LYS A 72 -4.82 6.30 -7.08
CA LYS A 72 -3.50 6.76 -7.52
C LYS A 72 -2.57 7.08 -6.34
N TRP A 73 -3.07 7.80 -5.34
CA TRP A 73 -2.27 8.20 -4.18
C TRP A 73 -2.10 7.08 -3.16
N LEU A 74 -3.14 6.30 -2.92
CA LEU A 74 -3.07 5.20 -1.96
C LEU A 74 -2.24 4.04 -2.50
N GLY A 75 -2.22 3.82 -3.82
CA GLY A 75 -1.25 2.93 -4.45
C GLY A 75 0.20 3.37 -4.19
N LEU A 76 0.52 4.66 -4.35
CA LEU A 76 1.87 5.17 -4.02
C LEU A 76 2.18 5.11 -2.53
N ALA A 77 1.23 5.46 -1.66
CA ALA A 77 1.42 5.40 -0.22
C ALA A 77 1.72 3.96 0.23
N SER A 78 1.01 2.99 -0.33
CA SER A 78 1.29 1.57 -0.17
C SER A 78 2.70 1.20 -0.64
N THR A 79 3.10 1.62 -1.85
CA THR A 79 4.46 1.40 -2.36
C THR A 79 5.54 1.97 -1.44
N GLY A 80 5.37 3.21 -0.95
CA GLY A 80 6.29 3.83 -0.01
C GLY A 80 6.37 3.09 1.33
N THR A 81 5.23 2.63 1.84
CA THR A 81 5.16 1.81 3.07
C THR A 81 5.93 0.51 2.91
N MET A 82 5.76 -0.17 1.77
CA MET A 82 6.51 -1.39 1.47
C MET A 82 8.01 -1.13 1.27
N ALA A 83 8.40 0.00 0.69
CA ALA A 83 9.80 0.37 0.57
C ALA A 83 10.46 0.55 1.95
N ILE A 84 9.77 1.22 2.89
CA ILE A 84 10.25 1.35 4.28
C ILE A 84 10.31 -0.03 4.95
N ALA A 85 9.27 -0.86 4.81
CA ALA A 85 9.24 -2.20 5.38
C ALA A 85 10.37 -3.10 4.84
N ALA A 86 10.68 -3.00 3.55
CA ALA A 86 11.78 -3.74 2.95
C ALA A 86 13.12 -3.26 3.51
N TYR A 87 13.32 -1.94 3.61
CA TYR A 87 14.51 -1.35 4.21
C TYR A 87 14.72 -1.82 5.66
N THR A 88 13.69 -1.74 6.52
CA THR A 88 13.81 -2.15 7.92
C THR A 88 14.04 -3.67 8.05
N THR A 89 13.46 -4.48 7.16
CA THR A 89 13.69 -5.92 7.13
C THR A 89 15.15 -6.26 6.80
N LEU A 90 15.72 -5.60 5.79
CA LEU A 90 17.13 -5.80 5.42
C LEU A 90 18.08 -5.28 6.52
N PHE A 91 17.77 -4.12 7.10
CA PHE A 91 18.57 -3.51 8.15
C PHE A 91 18.60 -4.37 9.42
N THR A 92 17.48 -4.96 9.83
CA THR A 92 17.41 -5.79 11.04
C THR A 92 18.14 -7.12 10.95
N LYS A 93 18.22 -7.70 9.75
CA LYS A 93 18.90 -8.99 9.55
C LYS A 93 20.40 -8.84 9.33
N GLY A 94 20.85 -7.72 8.76
CA GLY A 94 22.26 -7.51 8.41
C GLY A 94 22.74 -8.35 7.21
N GLU A 95 21.87 -9.18 6.64
CA GLU A 95 22.11 -9.98 5.43
C GLU A 95 20.91 -9.87 4.48
N PHE A 96 21.18 -9.96 3.18
CA PHE A 96 20.12 -9.95 2.18
C PHE A 96 19.42 -11.31 2.13
N VAL A 97 18.18 -11.36 2.62
CA VAL A 97 17.31 -12.53 2.50
C VAL A 97 16.17 -12.21 1.55
N TRP A 98 16.12 -12.93 0.43
CA TRP A 98 15.00 -12.80 -0.50
C TRP A 98 13.76 -13.51 0.02
N THR A 99 13.86 -14.81 0.31
CA THR A 99 12.69 -15.67 0.50
C THR A 99 11.87 -15.33 1.74
N TRP A 100 10.55 -15.16 1.57
CA TRP A 100 9.65 -14.71 2.64
C TRP A 100 9.59 -15.69 3.82
N ASN A 101 9.67 -16.99 3.56
CA ASN A 101 9.62 -18.03 4.59
C ASN A 101 10.82 -18.02 5.56
N LYS A 102 11.90 -17.32 5.20
CA LYS A 102 13.06 -17.06 6.06
C LYS A 102 13.02 -15.65 6.65
N GLY A 103 11.89 -14.95 6.53
CA GLY A 103 11.73 -13.54 6.91
C GLY A 103 12.35 -12.56 5.91
N GLY A 104 12.47 -12.93 4.64
CA GLY A 104 13.00 -12.09 3.57
C GLY A 104 12.01 -11.07 2.98
N VAL A 105 12.49 -10.27 2.02
CA VAL A 105 11.74 -9.15 1.45
C VAL A 105 10.82 -9.49 0.27
N GLU A 106 10.80 -10.74 -0.20
CA GLU A 106 10.05 -11.17 -1.39
C GLU A 106 8.58 -10.74 -1.39
N TYR A 107 7.84 -10.98 -0.30
CA TYR A 107 6.42 -10.61 -0.20
C TYR A 107 6.24 -9.08 -0.13
N ILE A 108 7.12 -8.39 0.58
CA ILE A 108 7.12 -6.94 0.72
C ILE A 108 7.35 -6.29 -0.66
N PHE A 109 8.31 -6.82 -1.41
CA PHE A 109 8.62 -6.39 -2.76
C PHE A 109 7.43 -6.61 -3.70
N LEU A 110 6.83 -7.81 -3.68
CA LEU A 110 5.65 -8.12 -4.50
C LEU A 110 4.51 -7.14 -4.22
N LEU A 111 4.17 -6.92 -2.94
CA LEU A 111 3.07 -6.04 -2.56
C LEU A 111 3.37 -4.58 -2.92
N GLY A 112 4.62 -4.14 -2.75
CA GLY A 112 5.06 -2.79 -3.13
C GLY A 112 5.01 -2.56 -4.64
N PHE A 113 5.43 -3.55 -5.43
CA PHE A 113 5.42 -3.50 -6.89
C PHE A 113 4.01 -3.53 -7.45
N VAL A 114 3.15 -4.41 -6.95
CA VAL A 114 1.73 -4.45 -7.36
C VAL A 114 1.03 -3.14 -7.00
N SER A 115 1.31 -2.58 -5.82
CA SER A 115 0.76 -1.27 -5.41
C SER A 115 1.20 -0.14 -6.34
N PHE A 116 2.45 -0.21 -6.82
CA PHE A 116 2.98 0.76 -7.78
C PHE A 116 2.26 0.64 -9.13
N ILE A 117 2.05 -0.59 -9.62
CA ILE A 117 1.26 -0.84 -10.84
C ILE A 117 -0.16 -0.30 -10.68
N VAL A 118 -0.80 -0.52 -9.52
CA VAL A 118 -2.14 0.00 -9.24
C VAL A 118 -2.17 1.53 -9.33
N ALA A 119 -1.18 2.18 -8.74
CA ALA A 119 -1.04 3.63 -8.78
C ALA A 119 -0.83 4.15 -10.20
N TRP A 120 0.14 3.57 -10.92
CA TRP A 120 0.50 3.90 -12.29
C TRP A 120 -0.68 3.80 -13.24
N GLU A 121 -1.40 2.67 -13.17
CA GLU A 121 -2.54 2.39 -14.03
C GLU A 121 -3.72 3.33 -13.73
N ALA A 122 -3.93 3.72 -12.48
CA ALA A 122 -4.93 4.72 -12.12
C ALA A 122 -4.64 6.09 -12.77
N TRP A 123 -3.38 6.56 -12.74
CA TRP A 123 -2.99 7.78 -13.49
C TRP A 123 -3.12 7.63 -15.00
N ARG A 124 -2.78 6.46 -15.55
CA ARG A 124 -2.88 6.21 -16.98
C ARG A 124 -4.34 6.29 -17.45
N GLN A 125 -5.26 5.66 -16.73
CA GLN A 125 -6.70 5.68 -17.03
C GLN A 125 -7.27 7.09 -16.90
N GLU A 126 -6.87 7.86 -15.87
CA GLU A 126 -7.31 9.24 -15.70
C GLU A 126 -6.86 10.14 -16.86
N ARG A 127 -5.59 10.05 -17.29
CA ARG A 127 -5.12 10.78 -18.48
C ARG A 127 -5.85 10.35 -19.74
N ALA A 128 -6.14 9.06 -19.90
CA ALA A 128 -6.86 8.56 -21.07
C ALA A 128 -8.32 9.06 -21.10
N GLU A 129 -9.00 9.17 -19.96
CA GLU A 129 -10.39 9.62 -19.89
C GLU A 129 -10.54 11.15 -19.96
N TYR A 130 -9.61 11.91 -19.36
CA TYR A 130 -9.75 13.37 -19.19
C TYR A 130 -8.67 14.20 -19.91
N GLY A 131 -7.67 13.58 -20.55
CA GLY A 131 -6.55 14.27 -21.20
C GLY A 131 -5.53 14.90 -20.24
N ARG A 132 -5.74 14.81 -18.91
CA ARG A 132 -4.84 15.34 -17.88
C ARG A 132 -4.97 14.58 -16.56
N ASN A 133 -3.98 14.76 -15.69
CA ASN A 133 -4.05 14.34 -14.30
C ASN A 133 -4.58 15.47 -13.41
N PHE A 134 -5.45 15.11 -12.49
CA PHE A 134 -5.95 15.92 -11.42
C PHE A 134 -5.22 15.55 -10.13
N PHE A 135 -5.16 16.51 -9.20
CA PHE A 135 -4.59 16.22 -7.89
C PHE A 135 -5.50 15.27 -7.11
N LEU A 136 -6.72 15.66 -6.74
CA LEU A 136 -7.65 14.76 -6.02
C LEU A 136 -8.65 14.11 -6.96
N TRP A 137 -9.63 14.89 -7.42
CA TRP A 137 -10.77 14.37 -8.17
C TRP A 137 -10.79 14.83 -9.62
N PRO A 138 -11.07 13.91 -10.55
CA PRO A 138 -11.29 14.29 -11.93
C PRO A 138 -12.63 15.02 -12.04
N THR A 139 -12.58 16.24 -12.57
CA THR A 139 -13.77 17.02 -12.93
C THR A 139 -13.79 17.18 -14.44
N LYS A 140 -14.90 16.78 -15.08
CA LYS A 140 -15.11 17.12 -16.49
C LYS A 140 -15.12 18.66 -16.62
N ALA A 141 -14.44 19.18 -17.64
CA ALA A 141 -14.65 20.57 -18.03
C ALA A 141 -16.15 20.72 -18.34
N LYS A 142 -16.79 21.76 -17.79
CA LYS A 142 -18.17 22.08 -18.09
C LYS A 142 -18.32 22.46 -19.55
#